data_AF-A0A925I9K2-F1
#
_entry.id   AF-A0A925I9K2-F1
#
_cell.length_a   1.000
_cell.length_b   1.000
_cell.length_c   1.000
_cell.angle_alpha   90.00
_cell.angle_beta   90.00
_cell.angle_gamma   90.00
#
_symmetry.space_group_name_H-M   'P 1'
#
loop_
_entity.id
_entity.type
_entity.pdbx_description
1 polymer ?
#
loop_
_entity_poly.entity_id
_entity_poly.type
_entity_poly.pdbx_seq_one_letter_code
_entity_poly.pdbx_strand_id
1 'polypeptide(L)'
;MIKEIKLLPQYPSGSALAFLKDKLYVMGDDATSLLVLDKSFAVLESIEMLESTEKRIAKISKPDIEAMAVVSRNKEQALLLLGSGSTDS
;
A
#
# COMPACT_ATOMS: atom_id res chain seq x y z
N MET A 1 19.66 -5.35 13.47
CA MET A 1 20.48 -4.27 12.87
C MET A 1 19.81 -3.85 11.56
N ILE A 2 19.44 -2.57 11.44
CA ILE A 2 18.90 -2.01 10.19
C ILE A 2 20.07 -1.90 9.19
N LYS A 3 19.88 -2.38 7.96
CA LYS A 3 20.93 -2.37 6.92
C LYS A 3 20.85 -1.14 6.01
N GLU A 4 19.64 -0.65 5.76
CA GLU A 4 19.39 0.46 4.84
C GLU A 4 18.09 1.16 5.26
N ILE A 5 18.02 2.47 5.02
CA ILE A 5 16.82 3.30 5.18
C ILE A 5 16.67 4.11 3.90
N LYS A 6 15.48 4.04 3.28
CA LYS A 6 15.13 4.85 2.12
C LYS A 6 13.87 5.65 2.40
N LEU A 7 13.95 6.95 2.21
CA LEU A 7 12.81 7.84 2.28
C LEU A 7 12.13 7.94 0.91
N LEU A 8 10.80 7.83 0.89
CA LEU A 8 9.98 8.08 -0.30
C LEU A 8 9.21 9.40 -0.09
N PRO A 9 9.83 10.57 -0.34
CA PRO A 9 9.30 11.86 0.13
C PRO A 9 7.97 12.27 -0.52
N GLN A 10 7.69 11.72 -1.70
CA GLN A 10 6.47 12.00 -2.47
C GLN A 10 5.35 10.98 -2.20
N TYR A 11 5.60 9.97 -1.37
CA TYR A 11 4.61 8.96 -1.05
C TYR A 11 3.98 9.26 0.32
N PRO A 12 2.65 9.41 0.40
CA PRO A 12 2.02 10.08 1.54
C PRO A 12 1.95 9.20 2.80
N SER A 13 1.82 7.89 2.66
CA SER A 13 1.67 6.94 3.77
C SER A 13 1.99 5.52 3.32
N GLY A 14 2.52 4.68 4.23
CA GLY A 14 2.87 3.29 3.96
C GLY A 14 2.59 2.35 5.14
N SER A 15 1.39 2.44 5.72
CA SER A 15 0.95 1.60 6.85
C SER A 15 0.90 0.11 6.48
N ALA A 16 0.68 -0.21 5.21
CA ALA A 16 0.58 -1.57 4.71
C ALA A 16 1.74 -1.94 3.76
N LEU A 17 2.36 -3.10 3.99
CA LEU A 17 3.47 -3.63 3.18
C LEU A 17 3.31 -5.14 2.98
N ALA A 18 3.50 -5.62 1.74
CA ALA A 18 3.62 -7.05 1.46
C ALA A 18 4.75 -7.34 0.47
N PHE A 19 5.36 -8.52 0.58
CA PHE A 19 6.34 -9.02 -0.37
C PHE A 19 5.75 -10.18 -1.18
N LEU A 20 5.70 -10.04 -2.50
CA LEU A 20 5.13 -11.02 -3.40
C LEU A 20 5.91 -11.04 -4.72
N LYS A 21 6.32 -12.24 -5.17
CA LYS A 21 7.00 -12.44 -6.47
C LYS A 21 8.20 -11.48 -6.66
N ASP A 22 9.10 -11.44 -5.67
CA ASP A 22 10.31 -10.60 -5.66
C ASP A 22 10.07 -9.08 -5.68
N LYS A 23 8.83 -8.64 -5.40
CA LYS A 23 8.44 -7.23 -5.34
C LYS A 23 7.86 -6.88 -3.98
N LEU A 24 8.07 -5.64 -3.57
CA LEU A 24 7.42 -5.03 -2.41
C LEU A 24 6.20 -4.24 -2.89
N TYR A 25 5.10 -4.36 -2.17
CA TYR A 25 3.85 -3.67 -2.42
C TYR A 25 3.54 -2.80 -1.20
N VAL A 26 3.44 -1.49 -1.38
CA VAL A 26 3.29 -0.52 -0.28
C VAL A 26 2.03 0.31 -0.52
N MET A 27 1.20 0.43 0.52
CA MET A 27 0.01 1.31 0.52
C MET A 27 -0.23 1.89 1.91
N GLY A 28 -1.04 2.94 2.00
CA GLY A 28 -1.61 3.42 3.24
C GLY A 28 -2.87 4.24 3.02
N ASP A 29 -3.44 4.73 4.12
CA ASP A 29 -4.69 5.48 4.20
C ASP A 29 -4.68 6.83 3.47
N ASP A 30 -3.53 7.51 3.40
CA ASP A 30 -3.35 8.76 2.66
C ASP A 30 -2.91 8.56 1.20
N ALA A 31 -2.67 7.32 0.75
CA ALA A 31 -2.20 7.02 -0.60
C ALA A 31 -3.34 6.70 -1.58
N THR A 32 -3.33 7.36 -2.74
CA THR A 32 -4.27 7.06 -3.83
C THR A 32 -3.83 5.89 -4.71
N SER A 33 -2.54 5.54 -4.65
CA SER A 33 -1.95 4.48 -5.44
C SER A 33 -1.16 3.48 -4.59
N LEU A 34 -1.14 2.24 -5.05
CA LEU A 34 -0.29 1.16 -4.57
C LEU A 34 1.07 1.27 -5.25
N LEU A 35 2.15 1.41 -4.48
CA LEU A 35 3.49 1.36 -5.05
C LEU A 35 3.99 -0.08 -5.15
N VAL A 36 4.64 -0.37 -6.26
CA VAL A 36 5.39 -1.60 -6.47
C VAL A 36 6.87 -1.24 -6.50
N LEU A 37 7.65 -1.81 -5.58
CA LEU A 37 9.08 -1.58 -5.46
C LEU A 37 9.88 -2.86 -5.73
N ASP A 38 11.13 -2.70 -6.13
CA ASP A 38 12.11 -3.78 -6.08
C ASP A 38 12.71 -3.95 -4.67
N LYS A 39 13.63 -4.91 -4.52
CA LYS A 39 14.35 -5.18 -3.26
C LYS A 39 15.34 -4.09 -2.85
N SER A 40 15.64 -3.14 -3.73
CA SER A 40 16.42 -1.92 -3.46
C SER A 40 15.51 -0.71 -3.18
N PHE A 41 14.23 -0.99 -2.92
CA PHE A 41 13.17 0.00 -2.68
C PHE A 41 13.02 1.01 -3.84
N ALA A 42 13.46 0.69 -5.06
CA ALA A 42 13.24 1.52 -6.23
C ALA A 42 11.80 1.33 -6.70
N VAL A 43 11.12 2.44 -7.01
CA VAL A 43 9.74 2.41 -7.52
C VAL A 43 9.76 1.85 -8.93
N LEU A 44 9.12 0.69 -9.12
CA LEU A 44 8.95 0.05 -10.41
C LEU A 44 7.66 0.51 -11.08
N GLU A 45 6.59 0.65 -10.29
CA GLU A 45 5.24 0.95 -10.78
C GLU A 45 4.42 1.64 -9.68
N SER A 46 3.42 2.41 -10.09
CA SER A 46 2.39 3.01 -9.24
C SER A 46 1.03 2.68 -9.83
N ILE A 47 0.29 1.81 -9.14
CA ILE A 47 -1.04 1.35 -9.58
C ILE A 47 -2.08 2.23 -8.90
N GLU A 48 -2.87 2.97 -9.67
CA GLU A 48 -3.97 3.78 -9.13
C GLU A 48 -5.05 2.86 -8.57
N MET A 49 -5.36 3.02 -7.28
CA MET A 49 -6.31 2.18 -6.54
C MET A 49 -7.64 2.88 -6.30
N LEU A 50 -7.62 4.21 -6.26
CA LEU A 50 -8.74 5.06 -5.93
C LEU A 50 -8.77 6.21 -6.93
N GLU A 51 -9.88 6.36 -7.65
CA GLU A 51 -10.08 7.50 -8.55
C GLU A 51 -10.15 8.79 -7.70
N SER A 52 -9.16 9.66 -7.83
CA SER A 52 -9.21 10.98 -7.23
C SER A 52 -8.61 12.01 -8.18
N THR A 53 -9.40 13.04 -8.49
CA THR A 53 -8.94 14.23 -9.20
C THR A 53 -8.14 15.18 -8.31
N GLU A 54 -8.02 14.89 -7.00
CA GLU A 54 -7.31 15.69 -6.02
C GLU A 54 -6.08 14.97 -5.45
N LYS A 55 -5.03 15.72 -5.12
CA LYS A 55 -3.80 15.19 -4.50
C LYS A 55 -4.02 14.53 -3.12
N ARG A 56 -5.22 14.69 -2.53
CA ARG A 56 -5.65 14.08 -1.27
C ARG A 56 -7.11 13.67 -1.38
N ILE A 57 -7.42 12.46 -0.95
CA ILE A 57 -8.80 11.98 -0.80
C ILE A 57 -9.44 12.74 0.38
N ALA A 58 -10.64 13.29 0.17
CA ALA A 58 -11.42 13.91 1.23
C ALA A 58 -11.62 12.92 2.38
N LYS A 59 -11.45 13.37 3.64
CA LYS A 59 -11.45 12.54 4.85
C LYS A 59 -12.63 11.57 4.98
N ILE A 60 -13.77 11.87 4.35
CA ILE A 60 -15.02 11.10 4.42
C ILE A 60 -15.00 9.84 3.52
N SER A 61 -14.08 9.74 2.55
CA SER A 61 -14.02 8.62 1.61
C SER A 61 -12.71 7.84 1.65
N LYS A 62 -11.93 7.97 2.73
CA LYS A 62 -10.66 7.25 2.87
C LYS A 62 -10.93 5.80 3.28
N PRO A 63 -10.40 4.79 2.56
CA PRO A 63 -10.59 3.39 2.92
C PRO A 63 -9.77 2.91 4.12
N ASP A 64 -9.17 3.80 4.93
CA ASP A 64 -8.37 3.51 6.13
C ASP A 64 -7.50 2.25 5.99
N ILE A 65 -6.73 2.13 4.90
CA ILE A 65 -5.92 0.94 4.63
C ILE A 65 -4.80 0.86 5.68
N GLU A 66 -4.86 -0.18 6.51
CA GLU A 66 -3.91 -0.39 7.62
C GLU A 66 -3.09 -1.66 7.48
N ALA A 67 -3.53 -2.61 6.65
CA ALA A 67 -2.84 -3.88 6.51
C ALA A 67 -2.90 -4.43 5.08
N MET A 68 -1.89 -5.20 4.73
CA MET A 68 -1.82 -5.96 3.49
C MET A 68 -1.23 -7.34 3.75
N ALA A 69 -1.83 -8.36 3.15
CA ALA A 69 -1.37 -9.73 3.24
C ALA A 69 -1.39 -10.41 1.88
N VAL A 70 -0.44 -11.31 1.65
CA VAL A 70 -0.50 -12.25 0.53
C VAL A 70 -1.40 -13.40 0.94
N VAL A 71 -2.48 -13.59 0.19
CA VAL A 71 -3.38 -14.74 0.34
C VAL A 71 -3.23 -15.68 -0.85
N SER A 72 -3.43 -16.97 -0.63
CA SER A 72 -3.31 -18.00 -1.66
C SER A 72 -4.54 -18.88 -1.67
N ARG A 73 -5.16 -19.06 -2.84
CA ARG A 73 -6.28 -19.98 -3.06
C ARG A 73 -6.10 -20.68 -4.40
N ASN A 74 -6.19 -22.01 -4.42
CA ASN A 74 -6.06 -22.81 -5.65
C ASN A 74 -4.78 -22.52 -6.49
N LYS A 75 -3.64 -22.28 -5.82
CA LYS A 75 -2.35 -21.88 -6.42
C LYS A 75 -2.32 -20.46 -7.00
N GLU A 76 -3.40 -19.70 -6.89
CA GLU A 76 -3.42 -18.28 -7.22
C GLU A 76 -3.11 -17.46 -5.97
N GLN A 77 -2.15 -16.55 -6.10
CA GLN A 77 -1.78 -15.62 -5.04
C GLN A 77 -2.36 -14.25 -5.36
N ALA A 78 -2.93 -13.60 -4.35
CA ALA A 78 -3.48 -12.25 -4.42
C ALA A 78 -3.02 -11.41 -3.23
N LEU A 79 -3.11 -10.09 -3.38
CA LEU A 79 -2.95 -9.15 -2.28
C LEU A 79 -4.33 -8.88 -1.69
N LEU A 80 -4.47 -9.13 -0.39
CA LEU A 80 -5.61 -8.72 0.41
C LEU A 80 -5.23 -7.42 1.13
N LEU A 81 -5.94 -6.34 0.85
CA LEU A 81 -5.82 -5.07 1.56
C LEU A 81 -6.98 -4.96 2.54
N LEU A 82 -6.70 -4.55 3.77
CA LEU A 82 -7.68 -4.43 4.85
C LEU A 82 -7.67 -3.04 5.43
N GLY A 83 -8.87 -2.51 5.63
CA GLY A 83 -9.07 -1.29 6.40
C GLY A 83 -8.85 -1.51 7.90
N SER A 84 -8.91 -0.45 8.70
CA SER A 84 -8.78 -0.49 10.16
C SER A 84 -9.79 -1.42 10.86
N GLY A 85 -10.95 -1.67 10.23
CA GLY A 85 -12.04 -2.45 10.83
C GLY A 85 -12.72 -1.75 12.02
N SER A 86 -12.42 -0.47 12.24
CA SER A 86 -13.06 0.35 13.26
C SER A 86 -14.48 0.70 12.83
N THR A 87 -15.45 0.47 13.71
CA THR A 87 -16.78 1.04 13.62
C THR A 87 -16.80 2.20 14.61
N ASP A 88 -16.83 3.43 14.12
CA ASP A 88 -16.71 4.67 14.93
C ASP A 88 -17.23 4.57 16.37
N SER A 89 -16.39 5.02 17.33
CA SER A 89 -16.76 5.26 18.74
C SER A 89 -17.23 6.68 18.95
#